data_AF-A0AAE5A8F1-F1
#
_entry.id   AF-A0AAE5A8F1-F1
#
_cell.length_a   1.000
_cell.length_b   1.000
_cell.length_c   1.000
_cell.angle_alpha   90.00
_cell.angle_beta   90.00
_cell.angle_gamma   90.00
#
_symmetry.space_group_name_H-M   'P 1'
#
loop_
_entity.id
_entity.type
_entity.pdbx_description
1 polymer ?
#
loop_
_entity_poly.entity_id
_entity_poly.type
_entity_poly.pdbx_seq_one_letter_code
_entity_poly.pdbx_strand_id
1 'polypeptide(L)'
;MFEQNESSDPSNRVVEWKDGRTPRPDSICTARKTNGEPCRKQRVTGATVCTTHGGRAPQVKEKARIRLEMAGDKLAKELLRIAIDDPDVSDAIKLAAIRDALGRIGITEKTALEVQVGPTKPFEAILTGMLEGGSRAESRAARGVPDSGLPGWLADELNVVDAEFVDEDEPARPLVRRDNPTPAPESASSGLLPLDEALTQLQATSPPPAPQARRRNKRQ
;
A
#
# COMPACT_ATOMS: atom_id res chain seq x y z
N MET A 1 18.25 -59.33 -39.35
CA MET A 1 19.15 -58.17 -39.20
C MET A 1 18.26 -57.04 -38.70
N PHE A 2 18.37 -56.70 -37.42
CA PHE A 2 17.57 -55.69 -36.74
C PHE A 2 18.19 -54.32 -37.01
N GLU A 3 17.46 -53.38 -37.61
CA GLU A 3 17.84 -51.97 -37.63
C GLU A 3 16.85 -51.16 -36.80
N GLN A 4 17.43 -50.36 -35.92
CA GLN A 4 16.85 -49.72 -34.76
C GLN A 4 16.15 -48.42 -35.19
N ASN A 5 14.82 -48.36 -35.04
CA ASN A 5 14.10 -47.08 -35.01
C ASN A 5 14.15 -46.52 -33.59
N GLU A 6 15.29 -45.95 -33.19
CA GLU A 6 15.44 -45.18 -31.96
C GLU A 6 15.70 -43.70 -32.28
N SER A 7 14.61 -42.95 -32.46
CA SER A 7 14.60 -41.51 -32.19
C SER A 7 13.33 -41.14 -31.43
N SER A 8 13.08 -41.81 -30.30
CA SER A 8 12.09 -41.35 -29.33
C SER A 8 12.69 -40.23 -28.50
N ASP A 9 12.58 -39.00 -29.00
CA ASP A 9 12.87 -37.80 -28.21
C ASP A 9 12.03 -37.85 -26.92
N PRO A 10 12.64 -37.97 -25.72
CA PRO A 10 11.92 -38.16 -24.46
C PRO A 10 11.03 -36.97 -24.08
N SER A 11 11.16 -35.85 -24.81
CA SER A 11 10.33 -34.66 -24.65
C SER A 11 8.90 -34.81 -25.22
N ASN A 12 8.65 -35.82 -26.08
CA ASN A 12 7.37 -35.99 -26.77
C ASN A 12 6.59 -37.25 -26.37
N ARG A 13 6.59 -37.62 -25.08
CA ARG A 13 5.64 -38.62 -24.57
C ARG A 13 4.28 -37.97 -24.35
N VAL A 14 3.35 -38.24 -25.27
CA VAL A 14 1.94 -37.86 -25.15
C VAL A 14 1.38 -38.49 -23.87
N VAL A 15 1.07 -37.66 -22.89
CA VAL A 15 0.49 -38.11 -21.61
C VAL A 15 -1.00 -38.35 -21.84
N GLU A 16 -1.42 -39.57 -22.11
CA GLU A 16 -2.86 -39.88 -22.16
C GLU A 16 -3.49 -39.80 -20.77
N TRP A 17 -4.61 -39.07 -20.67
CA TRP A 17 -5.39 -38.97 -19.43
C TRP A 17 -6.31 -40.19 -19.33
N LYS A 18 -6.77 -40.52 -18.12
CA LYS A 18 -7.68 -41.67 -17.90
C LYS A 18 -8.96 -41.61 -18.74
N ASP A 19 -9.34 -40.43 -19.23
CA ASP A 19 -10.51 -40.17 -20.06
C ASP A 19 -10.24 -40.32 -21.58
N GLY A 20 -9.08 -40.84 -21.98
CA GLY A 20 -8.71 -41.04 -23.40
C GLY A 20 -8.36 -39.76 -24.17
N ARG A 21 -8.38 -38.59 -23.52
CA ARG A 21 -7.95 -37.32 -24.13
C ARG A 21 -6.44 -37.15 -23.99
N THR A 22 -5.81 -36.76 -25.09
CA THR A 22 -4.42 -36.29 -25.10
C THR A 22 -4.41 -34.79 -24.79
N PRO A 23 -3.88 -34.35 -23.64
CA PRO A 23 -3.69 -32.93 -23.34
C PRO A 23 -2.74 -32.34 -24.37
N ARG A 24 -3.01 -31.11 -24.81
CA ARG A 24 -2.02 -30.36 -25.60
C ARG A 24 -0.75 -30.24 -24.77
N PRO A 25 0.45 -30.44 -25.34
CA PRO A 25 1.70 -30.36 -24.58
C PRO A 25 1.83 -29.02 -23.84
N ASP A 26 1.34 -27.94 -24.46
CA ASP A 26 1.31 -26.60 -23.87
C ASP A 26 0.43 -26.47 -22.62
N SER A 27 -0.51 -27.38 -22.38
CA SER A 27 -1.43 -27.35 -21.23
C SER A 27 -0.89 -28.08 -20.00
N ILE A 28 0.27 -28.75 -20.13
CA ILE A 28 0.87 -29.55 -19.08
C ILE A 28 1.83 -28.69 -18.24
N CYS A 29 1.96 -29.04 -16.96
CA CYS A 29 2.94 -28.45 -16.07
C CYS A 29 4.37 -28.78 -16.50
N THR A 30 5.23 -27.76 -16.61
CA THR A 30 6.63 -27.93 -17.01
C THR A 30 7.56 -28.46 -15.91
N ALA A 31 7.08 -28.51 -14.66
CA ALA A 31 7.88 -28.97 -13.52
C ALA A 31 8.15 -30.48 -13.59
N ARG A 32 9.24 -30.91 -12.95
CA ARG A 32 9.56 -32.32 -12.73
C ARG A 32 9.20 -32.70 -11.29
N LYS A 33 8.79 -33.95 -11.10
CA LYS A 33 8.58 -34.56 -9.78
C LYS A 33 9.94 -34.91 -9.15
N THR A 34 9.94 -35.21 -7.85
CA THR A 34 11.14 -35.63 -7.11
C THR A 34 11.80 -36.89 -7.67
N ASN A 35 11.04 -37.77 -8.34
CA ASN A 35 11.54 -38.96 -9.02
C ASN A 35 12.15 -38.69 -10.42
N GLY A 36 12.26 -37.42 -10.84
CA GLY A 36 12.85 -37.02 -12.13
C GLY A 36 11.88 -37.04 -13.32
N GLU A 37 10.69 -37.63 -13.17
CA GLU A 37 9.68 -37.66 -14.23
C GLU A 37 9.00 -36.28 -14.44
N PRO A 38 8.57 -35.95 -15.66
CA PRO A 38 7.77 -34.75 -15.91
C PRO A 38 6.42 -34.80 -15.16
N CYS A 39 5.96 -33.65 -14.71
CA CYS A 39 4.65 -33.51 -14.11
C CYS A 39 3.57 -33.73 -15.17
N ARG A 40 2.62 -34.65 -14.89
CA ARG A 40 1.50 -34.96 -15.79
C ARG A 40 0.24 -34.12 -15.51
N LYS A 41 0.29 -33.23 -14.52
CA LYS A 41 -0.85 -32.39 -14.13
C LYS A 41 -0.99 -31.19 -15.09
N GLN A 42 -2.23 -30.75 -15.30
CA GLN A 42 -2.50 -29.51 -16.02
C GLN A 42 -1.90 -28.29 -15.32
N ARG A 43 -1.32 -27.39 -16.10
CA ARG A 43 -0.89 -26.08 -15.61
C ARG A 43 -2.09 -25.21 -15.27
N VAL A 44 -1.93 -24.28 -14.35
CA VAL A 44 -2.96 -23.25 -14.12
C VAL A 44 -3.06 -22.37 -15.37
N THR A 45 -4.27 -21.96 -15.76
CA THR A 45 -4.48 -21.09 -16.92
C THR A 45 -3.62 -19.83 -16.80
N GLY A 46 -2.81 -19.56 -17.83
CA GLY A 46 -1.88 -18.44 -17.85
C GLY A 46 -0.60 -18.64 -17.02
N ALA A 47 -0.37 -19.78 -16.38
CA ALA A 47 0.90 -20.11 -15.70
C ALA A 47 1.63 -21.27 -16.41
N THR A 48 2.88 -21.52 -16.03
CA THR A 48 3.69 -22.63 -16.57
C THR A 48 3.61 -23.92 -15.75
N VAL A 49 3.14 -23.82 -14.50
CA VAL A 49 3.13 -24.92 -13.53
C VAL A 49 1.72 -25.18 -12.97
N CYS A 50 1.49 -26.40 -12.51
CA CYS A 50 0.24 -26.79 -11.86
C CYS A 50 0.13 -26.20 -10.44
N THR A 51 -1.04 -26.31 -9.83
CA THR A 51 -1.29 -25.86 -8.45
C THR A 51 -0.30 -26.46 -7.43
N THR A 52 0.05 -27.74 -7.57
CA THR A 52 1.01 -28.43 -6.67
C THR A 52 2.45 -27.95 -6.82
N HIS A 53 2.88 -27.51 -8.00
CA HIS A 53 4.24 -27.05 -8.25
C HIS A 53 4.34 -25.52 -8.23
N GLY A 54 3.44 -24.85 -7.50
CA GLY A 54 3.51 -23.41 -7.27
C GLY A 54 2.72 -22.54 -8.24
N GLY A 55 1.80 -23.09 -9.04
CA GLY A 55 0.94 -22.28 -9.93
C GLY A 55 0.04 -21.28 -9.20
N ARG A 56 -0.17 -21.45 -7.89
CA ARG A 56 -0.91 -20.54 -7.01
C ARG A 56 -0.01 -19.67 -6.13
N ALA A 57 1.31 -19.73 -6.33
CA ALA A 57 2.27 -18.96 -5.55
C ALA A 57 2.02 -17.44 -5.71
N PRO A 58 2.28 -16.63 -4.68
CA PRO A 58 1.98 -15.20 -4.69
C PRO A 58 2.65 -14.47 -5.86
N GLN A 59 3.90 -14.80 -6.20
CA GLN A 59 4.61 -14.23 -7.33
C GLN A 59 4.01 -14.58 -8.70
N VAL A 60 3.34 -15.74 -8.83
CA VAL A 60 2.66 -16.13 -10.07
C VAL A 60 1.35 -15.35 -10.22
N LYS A 61 0.63 -15.16 -9.10
CA LYS A 61 -0.58 -14.31 -9.07
C LYS A 61 -0.25 -12.86 -9.39
N GLU A 62 0.85 -12.34 -8.84
CA GLU A 62 1.31 -10.98 -9.13
C GLU A 62 1.61 -10.79 -10.63
N LYS A 63 2.36 -11.70 -11.23
CA LYS A 63 2.60 -11.68 -12.68
C LYS A 63 1.32 -11.83 -13.50
N ALA A 64 0.30 -12.51 -12.99
CA ALA A 64 -1.01 -12.55 -13.63
C ALA A 64 -1.72 -11.19 -13.54
N ARG A 65 -1.67 -10.51 -12.40
CA ARG A 65 -2.19 -9.14 -12.23
C ARG A 65 -1.54 -8.15 -13.20
N ILE A 66 -0.20 -8.14 -13.24
CA ILE A 66 0.55 -7.26 -14.16
C ILE A 66 0.15 -7.50 -15.63
N ARG A 67 -0.08 -8.75 -16.04
CA ARG A 67 -0.54 -9.05 -17.41
C ARG A 67 -1.95 -8.57 -17.68
N LEU A 68 -2.84 -8.62 -16.69
CA LEU A 68 -4.20 -8.09 -16.81
C LEU A 68 -4.16 -6.56 -16.92
N GLU A 69 -3.31 -5.89 -16.13
CA GLU A 69 -3.10 -4.45 -16.20
C GLU A 69 -2.56 -4.03 -17.57
N MET A 70 -1.50 -4.69 -18.07
CA MET A 70 -0.97 -4.42 -19.42
C MET A 70 -1.97 -4.76 -20.55
N ALA A 71 -2.94 -5.64 -20.30
CA ALA A 71 -3.99 -5.96 -21.26
C ALA A 71 -5.16 -4.95 -21.21
N GLY A 72 -5.20 -4.07 -20.20
CA GLY A 72 -6.24 -3.06 -20.02
C GLY A 72 -6.41 -2.16 -21.24
N ASP A 73 -5.30 -1.67 -21.81
CA ASP A 73 -5.33 -0.79 -22.98
C ASP A 73 -5.88 -1.49 -24.24
N LYS A 74 -5.52 -2.77 -24.42
CA LYS A 74 -6.05 -3.58 -25.53
C LYS A 74 -7.55 -3.78 -25.39
N LEU A 75 -8.03 -4.02 -24.17
CA LEU A 75 -9.44 -4.19 -23.89
C LEU A 75 -10.21 -2.88 -24.09
N ALA A 76 -9.67 -1.74 -23.63
CA ALA A 76 -10.26 -0.42 -23.88
C ALA A 76 -10.37 -0.12 -25.38
N LYS A 77 -9.35 -0.47 -26.18
CA LYS A 77 -9.38 -0.34 -27.64
C LYS A 77 -10.50 -1.16 -28.28
N GLU A 78 -10.66 -2.43 -27.88
CA GLU A 78 -11.72 -3.28 -28.44
C GLU A 78 -13.12 -2.80 -28.01
N LEU A 79 -13.29 -2.29 -26.79
CA LEU A 79 -14.55 -1.68 -26.35
C LEU A 79 -14.92 -0.44 -27.19
N LEU A 80 -13.93 0.43 -27.47
CA LEU A 80 -14.15 1.60 -28.32
C LEU A 80 -14.48 1.21 -29.75
N ARG A 81 -13.86 0.14 -30.27
CA ARG A 81 -14.19 -0.41 -31.58
C ARG A 81 -15.66 -0.86 -31.66
N ILE A 82 -16.14 -1.59 -30.66
CA ILE A 82 -17.55 -2.02 -30.58
C ILE A 82 -18.48 -0.80 -30.49
N ALA A 83 -18.08 0.23 -29.74
CA ALA A 83 -18.91 1.41 -29.55
C ALA A 83 -19.04 2.29 -30.82
N ILE A 84 -17.96 2.38 -31.62
CA ILE A 84 -17.87 3.30 -32.78
C ILE A 84 -18.21 2.60 -34.10
N ASP A 85 -17.65 1.42 -34.34
CA ASP A 85 -17.65 0.80 -35.66
C ASP A 85 -18.82 -0.14 -35.89
N ASP A 86 -19.50 -0.59 -34.82
CA ASP A 86 -20.52 -1.65 -34.90
C ASP A 86 -21.94 -1.06 -34.94
N PRO A 87 -22.61 -1.04 -36.12
CA PRO A 87 -23.94 -0.44 -36.26
C PRO A 87 -25.03 -1.30 -35.60
N ASP A 88 -24.82 -2.61 -35.47
CA ASP A 88 -25.82 -3.57 -35.01
C ASP A 88 -25.96 -3.64 -33.48
N VAL A 89 -25.08 -2.95 -32.75
CA VAL A 89 -25.10 -2.92 -31.29
C VAL A 89 -26.05 -1.84 -30.79
N SER A 90 -26.93 -2.20 -29.84
CA SER A 90 -27.87 -1.26 -29.23
C SER A 90 -27.16 -0.08 -28.54
N ASP A 91 -27.75 1.11 -28.60
CA ASP A 91 -27.16 2.33 -28.04
C ASP A 91 -26.86 2.23 -26.54
N ALA A 92 -27.66 1.46 -25.79
CA ALA A 92 -27.42 1.19 -24.38
C ALA A 92 -26.09 0.46 -24.13
N ILE A 93 -25.74 -0.51 -24.98
CA ILE A 93 -24.48 -1.25 -24.90
C ILE A 93 -23.30 -0.36 -25.34
N LYS A 94 -23.50 0.49 -26.36
CA LYS A 94 -22.49 1.47 -26.80
C LYS A 94 -22.13 2.45 -25.68
N LEU A 95 -23.13 3.02 -25.02
CA LEU A 95 -22.93 3.92 -23.87
C LEU A 95 -22.23 3.20 -22.71
N ALA A 96 -22.59 1.96 -22.41
CA ALA A 96 -21.93 1.17 -21.37
C ALA A 96 -20.45 0.91 -21.71
N ALA A 97 -20.14 0.57 -22.97
CA ALA A 97 -18.77 0.34 -23.44
C ALA A 97 -17.91 1.61 -23.34
N ILE A 98 -18.46 2.78 -23.71
CA ILE A 98 -17.77 4.07 -23.60
C ILE A 98 -17.50 4.43 -22.13
N ARG A 99 -18.48 4.23 -21.24
CA ARG A 99 -18.30 4.47 -19.79
C ARG A 99 -17.24 3.54 -19.18
N ASP A 100 -17.22 2.26 -19.54
CA ASP A 100 -16.19 1.33 -19.04
C ASP A 100 -14.80 1.71 -19.57
N ALA A 101 -14.70 2.15 -20.83
CA ALA A 101 -13.44 2.65 -21.38
C ALA A 101 -12.94 3.91 -20.65
N LEU A 102 -13.82 4.89 -20.40
CA LEU A 102 -13.47 6.11 -19.66
C LEU A 102 -13.07 5.82 -18.21
N GLY A 103 -13.78 4.91 -17.54
CA GLY A 103 -13.47 4.48 -16.17
C GLY A 103 -12.06 3.86 -16.04
N ARG A 104 -11.58 3.17 -17.09
CA ARG A 104 -10.21 2.60 -17.13
C ARG A 104 -9.12 3.65 -17.36
N ILE A 105 -9.45 4.76 -18.02
CA ILE A 105 -8.55 5.90 -18.25
C ILE A 105 -8.48 6.79 -16.98
N GLY A 106 -9.28 6.48 -15.95
CA GLY A 106 -9.34 7.27 -14.72
C GLY A 106 -10.20 8.53 -14.85
N ILE A 107 -10.95 8.66 -15.95
CA ILE A 107 -11.96 9.70 -16.13
C ILE A 107 -13.25 9.15 -15.54
N THR A 108 -13.35 9.18 -14.22
CA THR A 108 -14.60 8.88 -13.53
C THR A 108 -15.35 10.18 -13.28
N GLU A 109 -16.67 10.15 -13.48
CA GLU A 109 -17.54 11.22 -13.01
C GLU A 109 -17.39 11.30 -11.49
N LYS A 110 -16.83 12.42 -10.98
CA LYS A 110 -16.68 12.67 -9.55
C LYS A 110 -18.06 12.72 -8.93
N THR A 111 -18.53 11.59 -8.41
CA THR A 111 -19.88 11.49 -7.85
C THR A 111 -19.78 11.12 -6.38
N ALA A 112 -20.42 11.97 -5.57
CA ALA A 112 -20.73 11.88 -4.14
C ALA A 112 -19.93 12.83 -3.24
N LEU A 113 -20.30 14.11 -3.31
CA LEU A 113 -20.22 15.00 -2.15
C LEU A 113 -21.36 14.58 -1.21
N GLU A 114 -21.09 13.72 -0.24
CA GLU A 114 -22.04 13.48 0.86
C GLU A 114 -22.15 14.75 1.70
N VAL A 115 -23.13 15.58 1.39
CA VAL A 115 -23.57 16.65 2.30
C VAL A 115 -24.39 15.97 3.38
N GLN A 116 -23.72 15.57 4.47
CA GLN A 116 -24.40 15.17 5.69
C GLN A 116 -25.08 16.41 6.29
N VAL A 117 -26.36 16.61 5.99
CA VAL A 117 -27.24 17.49 6.76
C VAL A 117 -27.72 16.72 7.99
N GLY A 118 -26.78 16.30 8.84
CA GLY A 118 -27.08 15.82 10.19
C GLY A 118 -27.23 17.00 11.14
N PRO A 119 -27.77 16.79 12.37
CA PRO A 119 -27.61 17.79 13.43
C PRO A 119 -26.12 18.14 13.50
N THR A 120 -25.80 19.43 13.49
CA THR A 120 -24.44 19.97 13.45
C THR A 120 -23.49 19.11 14.27
N LYS A 121 -22.35 18.75 13.68
CA LYS A 121 -21.40 17.89 14.37
C LYS A 121 -21.07 18.55 15.72
N PRO A 122 -20.89 17.81 16.81
CA PRO A 122 -20.72 18.42 18.13
C PRO A 122 -19.57 19.42 18.18
N PHE A 123 -18.54 19.25 17.34
CA PHE A 123 -17.47 20.23 17.19
C PHE A 123 -17.88 21.51 16.43
N GLU A 124 -18.82 21.45 15.49
CA GLU A 124 -19.37 22.63 14.81
C GLU A 124 -20.21 23.47 15.78
N ALA A 125 -20.94 22.85 16.70
CA ALA A 125 -21.65 23.58 17.76
C ALA A 125 -20.67 24.30 18.70
N ILE A 126 -19.55 23.66 19.05
CA ILE A 126 -18.49 24.29 19.85
C ILE A 126 -17.82 25.42 19.07
N LEU A 127 -17.50 25.23 17.78
CA LEU A 127 -16.91 26.27 16.94
C LEU A 127 -17.85 27.46 16.77
N THR A 128 -19.15 27.21 16.57
CA THR A 128 -20.16 28.27 16.49
C THR A 128 -20.26 29.01 17.83
N GLY A 129 -20.30 28.30 18.95
CA GLY A 129 -20.28 28.91 20.29
C GLY A 129 -18.97 29.66 20.61
N MET A 130 -17.85 29.31 19.96
CA MET A 130 -16.57 30.00 20.12
C MET A 130 -16.48 31.26 19.24
N LEU A 131 -17.14 31.25 18.07
CA LEU A 131 -17.33 32.41 17.20
C LEU A 131 -18.35 33.40 17.78
N GLU A 132 -19.37 32.90 18.47
CA GLU A 132 -20.38 33.69 19.20
C GLU A 132 -19.91 34.10 20.61
N GLY A 133 -18.85 33.48 21.11
CA GLY A 133 -18.24 33.80 22.39
C GLY A 133 -17.65 35.21 22.36
N GLY A 134 -18.11 36.07 23.27
CA GLY A 134 -17.73 37.49 23.35
C GLY A 134 -16.22 37.76 23.35
N SER A 135 -15.86 39.00 23.06
CA SER A 135 -14.46 39.41 22.86
C SER A 135 -13.57 39.10 24.07
N ARG A 136 -12.25 38.98 23.85
CA ARG A 136 -11.27 38.75 24.93
C ARG A 136 -11.38 39.81 26.05
N ALA A 137 -11.72 41.05 25.69
CA ALA A 137 -11.95 42.14 26.63
C ALA A 137 -13.19 41.89 27.50
N GLU A 138 -14.28 41.39 26.92
CA GLU A 138 -15.52 41.05 27.61
C GLU A 138 -15.33 39.89 28.60
N SER A 139 -14.56 38.86 28.23
CA SER A 139 -14.16 37.77 29.12
C SER A 139 -13.28 38.24 30.30
N ARG A 140 -12.45 39.28 30.10
CA ARG A 140 -11.61 39.87 31.16
C ARG A 140 -12.45 40.69 32.13
N ALA A 141 -13.36 41.50 31.60
CA ALA A 141 -14.30 42.29 32.40
C ALA A 141 -15.18 41.41 33.29
N ALA A 142 -15.71 40.30 32.76
CA ALA A 142 -16.49 39.34 33.54
C ALA A 142 -15.71 38.68 34.69
N ARG A 143 -14.38 38.57 34.57
CA ARG A 143 -13.48 38.06 35.62
C ARG A 143 -12.93 39.16 36.53
N GLY A 144 -13.40 40.39 36.39
CA GLY A 144 -12.94 41.54 37.16
C GLY A 144 -11.49 41.93 36.88
N VAL A 145 -10.91 41.45 35.77
CA VAL A 145 -9.55 41.83 35.37
C VAL A 145 -9.66 43.11 34.55
N PRO A 146 -9.04 44.23 35.00
CA PRO A 146 -9.07 45.46 34.23
C PRO A 146 -8.41 45.21 32.88
N ASP A 147 -9.05 45.67 31.81
CA ASP A 147 -8.42 45.67 30.51
C ASP A 147 -7.40 46.81 30.47
N SER A 148 -6.25 46.58 31.11
CA SER A 148 -5.07 47.37 30.82
C SER A 148 -4.74 47.05 29.38
N GLY A 149 -4.91 48.04 28.50
CA GLY A 149 -4.46 47.96 27.11
C GLY A 149 -3.01 47.50 27.02
N LEU A 150 -2.56 47.25 25.79
CA LEU A 150 -1.20 46.78 25.51
C LEU A 150 -0.16 47.56 26.35
N PRO A 151 0.70 46.87 27.12
CA PRO A 151 1.74 47.55 27.87
C PRO A 151 2.62 48.33 26.88
N GLY A 152 3.08 49.54 27.25
CA GLY A 152 3.70 50.49 26.31
C GLY A 152 4.85 49.94 25.46
N TRP A 153 5.55 48.91 25.93
CA TRP A 153 6.59 48.23 25.16
C TRP A 153 6.07 47.38 23.99
N LEU A 154 4.80 46.94 24.02
CA LEU A 154 4.15 46.23 22.92
C LEU A 154 3.42 47.17 21.96
N ALA A 155 3.07 48.39 22.41
CA ALA A 155 2.40 49.38 21.58
C ALA A 155 3.34 49.96 20.50
N ASP A 156 4.64 50.12 20.82
CA ASP A 156 5.65 50.58 19.86
C ASP A 156 6.10 49.48 18.87
N GLU A 157 5.98 48.20 19.24
CA GLU A 157 6.35 47.05 18.40
C GLU A 157 5.23 46.59 17.44
N LEU A 158 4.00 47.06 17.63
CA LEU A 158 2.83 46.72 16.81
C LEU A 158 2.56 47.71 15.66
N ASN A 159 3.60 48.41 15.18
CA ASN A 159 3.61 48.87 13.79
C ASN A 159 3.64 47.63 12.89
N VAL A 160 2.47 47.02 12.70
CA VAL A 160 2.26 45.86 11.84
C VAL A 160 2.78 46.22 10.46
N VAL A 161 3.89 45.59 10.08
CA VAL A 161 4.39 45.63 8.70
C VAL A 161 3.37 44.86 7.88
N ASP A 162 2.76 45.53 6.90
CA ASP A 162 1.84 44.93 5.95
C ASP A 162 2.58 43.79 5.22
N ALA A 163 2.28 42.55 5.58
CA ALA A 163 2.90 41.38 4.98
C ALA A 163 2.11 41.02 3.72
N GLU A 164 2.57 41.49 2.56
CA GLU A 164 2.10 40.96 1.28
C GLU A 164 2.49 39.48 1.16
N PHE A 165 1.49 38.64 0.94
CA PHE A 165 1.68 37.22 0.65
C PHE A 165 2.19 37.10 -0.78
N VAL A 166 3.47 36.80 -0.96
CA VAL A 166 4.02 36.49 -2.28
C VAL A 166 3.72 35.01 -2.55
N ASP A 167 2.86 34.75 -3.53
CA ASP A 167 2.64 33.40 -4.05
C ASP A 167 3.89 32.95 -4.82
N GLU A 168 4.90 32.47 -4.10
CA GLU A 168 5.99 31.71 -4.72
C GLU A 168 5.49 30.28 -4.95
N ASP A 169 5.30 29.91 -6.23
CA ASP A 169 5.01 28.54 -6.69
C ASP A 169 6.17 27.61 -6.29
N GLU A 170 6.18 27.13 -5.04
CA GLU A 170 7.08 26.05 -4.61
C GLU A 170 6.66 24.72 -5.27
N PRO A 171 7.55 24.02 -5.99
CA PRO A 171 7.23 22.71 -6.52
C PRO A 171 7.03 21.72 -5.36
N ALA A 172 5.88 21.05 -5.37
CA ALA A 172 5.46 20.09 -4.36
C ALA A 172 6.58 19.09 -4.02
N ARG A 173 7.08 19.16 -2.78
CA ARG A 173 8.02 18.15 -2.26
C ARG A 173 7.31 16.79 -2.25
N PRO A 174 7.94 15.72 -2.78
CA PRO A 174 7.32 14.42 -2.83
C PRO A 174 7.03 13.90 -1.42
N LEU A 175 5.76 13.55 -1.18
CA LEU A 175 5.32 12.93 0.07
C LEU A 175 6.03 11.58 0.21
N VAL A 176 6.84 11.43 1.26
CA VAL A 176 7.38 10.13 1.67
C VAL A 176 6.19 9.27 2.09
N ARG A 177 5.89 8.26 1.28
CA ARG A 177 4.83 7.28 1.54
C ARG A 177 5.22 6.50 2.80
N ARG A 178 4.59 6.79 3.94
CA ARG A 178 4.72 5.95 5.13
C ARG A 178 4.03 4.62 4.83
N ASP A 179 4.79 3.54 4.84
CA ASP A 179 4.23 2.19 4.78
C ASP A 179 3.28 1.96 5.96
N ASN A 180 2.19 1.22 5.69
CA ASN A 180 1.07 1.02 6.60
C ASN A 180 1.50 0.56 8.01
N PRO A 181 0.81 1.01 9.07
CA PRO A 181 1.09 0.56 10.43
C PRO A 181 0.75 -0.93 10.58
N THR A 182 1.71 -1.71 11.08
CA THR A 182 1.50 -3.06 11.62
C THR A 182 0.40 -3.05 12.68
N PRO A 183 -0.44 -4.10 12.78
CA PRO A 183 -1.47 -4.19 13.81
C PRO A 183 -0.84 -4.14 15.21
N ALA A 184 -1.43 -3.31 16.07
CA ALA A 184 -0.98 -3.10 17.44
C ALA A 184 -1.05 -4.41 18.24
N PRO A 185 0.00 -4.75 19.02
CA PRO A 185 -0.09 -5.85 19.97
C PRO A 185 -1.03 -5.47 21.12
N GLU A 186 -2.07 -6.28 21.32
CA GLU A 186 -2.93 -6.22 22.49
C GLU A 186 -2.18 -6.73 23.72
N SER A 187 -1.65 -5.81 24.53
CA SER A 187 -1.61 -5.95 25.98
C SER A 187 -1.14 -4.65 26.61
N ALA A 188 -2.01 -4.06 27.43
CA ALA A 188 -1.68 -2.94 28.30
C ALA A 188 -0.67 -3.40 29.37
N SER A 189 0.61 -3.31 29.05
CA SER A 189 1.65 -3.03 30.01
C SER A 189 2.32 -1.77 29.50
N SER A 190 2.36 -0.72 30.32
CA SER A 190 3.14 0.49 30.03
C SER A 190 4.45 0.09 29.37
N GLY A 191 4.74 0.59 28.17
CA GLY A 191 5.94 0.26 27.38
C GLY A 191 7.27 0.72 28.01
N LEU A 192 7.31 0.77 29.34
CA LEU A 192 8.44 1.01 30.21
C LEU A 192 8.63 -0.28 31.01
N LEU A 193 9.79 -0.91 30.87
CA LEU A 193 10.20 -2.02 31.74
C LEU A 193 10.08 -1.57 33.21
N PRO A 194 9.56 -2.40 34.13
CA PRO A 194 9.61 -2.10 35.54
C PRO A 194 11.08 -1.92 35.97
N LEU A 195 11.32 -0.97 36.89
CA LEU A 195 12.66 -0.52 37.26
C LEU A 195 13.59 -1.67 37.70
N ASP A 196 13.04 -2.69 38.38
CA ASP A 196 13.78 -3.85 38.83
C ASP A 196 14.28 -4.74 37.67
N GLU A 197 13.49 -4.83 36.60
CA GLU A 197 13.85 -5.59 35.40
C GLU A 197 14.90 -4.84 34.58
N ALA A 198 14.83 -3.51 34.52
CA ALA A 198 15.86 -2.69 33.89
C ALA A 198 17.21 -2.78 34.63
N LEU A 199 17.19 -2.79 35.96
CA LEU A 199 18.40 -2.91 36.79
C LEU A 199 19.07 -4.28 36.64
N THR A 200 18.29 -5.36 36.59
CA THR A 200 18.84 -6.71 36.37
C THR A 200 19.46 -6.87 34.98
N GLN A 201 18.87 -6.25 33.95
CA GLN A 201 19.43 -6.27 32.59
C GLN A 201 20.76 -5.52 32.48
N LEU A 202 20.91 -4.40 33.19
CA LEU A 202 22.16 -3.63 33.24
C LEU A 202 23.27 -4.38 33.98
N GLN A 203 22.94 -5.11 35.05
CA GLN A 203 23.91 -5.93 35.78
C GLN A 203 24.36 -7.15 34.95
N ALA A 204 23.45 -7.75 34.19
CA ALA A 204 23.75 -8.91 33.35
C ALA A 204 24.62 -8.55 32.13
N THR A 205 24.54 -7.32 31.63
CA THR A 205 25.27 -6.85 30.44
C THR A 205 26.58 -6.15 30.75
N SER A 206 26.89 -5.92 32.03
CA SER A 206 28.14 -5.29 32.45
C SER A 206 29.32 -6.27 32.33
N PRO A 207 30.34 -6.00 31.50
CA PRO A 207 31.52 -6.87 31.36
C PRO A 207 32.33 -6.90 32.67
N PRO A 208 32.99 -8.05 33.00
CA PRO A 208 33.75 -8.16 34.24
C PRO A 208 34.92 -7.17 34.28
N PRO A 209 35.33 -6.68 35.46
CA PRO A 209 36.42 -5.72 35.57
C PRO A 209 37.72 -6.35 35.04
N ALA A 210 38.41 -5.60 34.18
CA ALA A 210 39.65 -6.06 33.56
C ALA A 210 40.72 -6.40 34.63
N PRO A 211 41.47 -7.50 34.47
CA PRO A 211 42.50 -7.88 35.43
C PRO A 211 43.59 -6.79 35.48
N GLN A 212 43.93 -6.33 36.69
CA GLN A 212 44.96 -5.31 36.89
C GLN A 212 46.32 -5.84 36.41
N ALA A 213 46.92 -5.15 35.44
CA ALA A 213 48.19 -5.54 34.85
C ALA A 213 49.30 -5.56 35.91
N ARG A 214 50.00 -6.71 36.05
CA ARG A 214 51.16 -6.83 36.94
C ARG A 214 52.29 -5.93 36.43
N ARG A 215 52.69 -4.94 37.25
CA ARG A 215 53.87 -4.10 36.99
C ARG A 215 55.11 -4.98 36.87
N ARG A 216 55.68 -5.04 35.68
CA ARG A 216 56.93 -5.75 35.39
C ARG A 216 58.08 -4.93 35.98
N ASN A 217 58.66 -5.39 37.09
CA ASN A 217 59.85 -4.77 37.68
C ASN A 217 61.01 -4.82 36.68
N LYS A 218 61.47 -3.63 36.28
CA LYS A 218 62.64 -3.42 35.42
C LYS A 218 63.88 -3.64 36.28
N ARG A 219 64.53 -4.80 36.15
CA ARG A 219 65.82 -5.06 36.80
C ARG A 219 66.92 -4.31 36.03
N GLN A 220 67.71 -3.57 36.81
CA GLN A 220 68.99 -2.97 36.44
C GLN A 220 70.04 -4.05 36.21
#